data_AF-A0A2G8RV75-F1
#
_entry.id   AF-A0A2G8RV75-F1
#
_cell.length_a   1.000
_cell.length_b   1.000
_cell.length_c   1.000
_cell.angle_alpha   90.00
_cell.angle_beta   90.00
_cell.angle_gamma   90.00
#
_symmetry.space_group_name_H-M   'P 1'
#
loop_
_entity.id
_entity.type
_entity.pdbx_description
1 polymer ?
#
loop_
_entity_poly.entity_id
_entity_poly.type
_entity_poly.pdbx_seq_one_letter_code
_entity_poly.pdbx_strand_id
1 'polypeptide(L)'
;MNKTAWASRGSSLPSDRIPSKAQAAQPAKAKGKQKDAGPPKSKDILRLEKLRDDLRKATGTERDPKGGCFCQARMHPLSPYTPICRACGLVLCELNLPQFACPHCGAARLVPAARTALVDALDTQIADTLAREDAERARAVQEARAAQGAFPTLSASASAAASRASTPGPGPDPHPANQTHKVLSLNPKTKRVKVESYTPPAGAAVSGSRAASKEKEKEKEKAKQAAAEPEYRRVPAPPSEVVVSRTQPDAQRPWANVRGLNVTYVPPSRA
;
A
#
# COMPACT_ATOMS: atom_id res chain seq x y z
N MET A 1 -29.53 56.61 51.91
CA MET A 1 -30.10 55.59 50.99
C MET A 1 -28.93 54.84 50.38
N ASN A 2 -28.60 53.69 50.98
CA ASN A 2 -27.29 53.06 50.84
C ASN A 2 -27.38 51.91 49.82
N LYS A 3 -26.55 51.96 48.77
CA LYS A 3 -26.41 50.90 47.76
C LYS A 3 -25.43 49.85 48.29
N THR A 4 -25.86 48.59 48.38
CA THR A 4 -25.00 47.46 48.80
C THR A 4 -24.28 46.82 47.60
N ALA A 5 -23.08 46.29 47.86
CA ALA A 5 -22.06 45.91 46.89
C ALA A 5 -22.31 44.62 46.07
N TRP A 6 -23.54 44.08 46.03
CA TRP A 6 -23.86 42.85 45.30
C TRP A 6 -24.87 43.01 44.16
N ALA A 7 -25.33 44.22 43.89
CA ALA A 7 -26.12 44.53 42.69
C ALA A 7 -25.22 45.04 41.56
N SER A 8 -24.24 44.24 41.14
CA SER A 8 -23.51 44.46 39.88
C SER A 8 -23.86 43.33 38.90
N ARG A 9 -24.25 43.75 37.70
CA ARG A 9 -24.68 42.92 36.58
C ARG A 9 -23.58 41.91 36.22
N GLY A 10 -23.82 40.62 36.38
CA GLY A 10 -22.87 39.61 35.89
C GLY A 10 -22.90 38.22 36.51
N SER A 11 -24.02 37.74 37.07
CA SER A 11 -24.10 36.35 37.55
C SER A 11 -24.68 35.43 36.45
N SER A 12 -23.79 34.85 35.66
CA SER A 12 -24.08 33.62 34.92
C SER A 12 -24.20 32.46 35.93
N LEU A 13 -25.43 32.11 36.29
CA LEU A 13 -25.69 30.77 36.82
C LEU A 13 -25.59 29.78 35.65
N PRO A 14 -24.74 28.75 35.69
CA PRO A 14 -24.74 27.70 34.69
C PRO A 14 -26.01 26.86 34.89
N SER A 15 -27.08 27.26 34.22
CA SER A 15 -28.29 26.45 34.11
C SER A 15 -27.94 25.20 33.29
N ASP A 16 -28.15 24.05 33.90
CA ASP A 16 -28.02 22.69 33.36
C ASP A 16 -29.06 22.43 32.25
N ARG A 17 -29.01 23.25 31.20
CA ARG A 17 -29.84 23.12 29.99
C ARG A 17 -29.00 22.43 28.92
N ILE A 18 -29.43 21.22 28.60
CA ILE A 18 -29.07 20.46 27.39
C ILE A 18 -29.00 21.44 26.21
N PRO A 19 -27.84 21.56 25.51
CA PRO A 19 -27.74 22.45 24.37
C PRO A 19 -28.72 21.99 23.28
N SER A 20 -29.65 22.87 22.90
CA SER A 20 -30.47 22.64 21.73
C SER A 20 -29.58 22.63 20.49
N LYS A 21 -29.74 21.58 19.68
CA LYS A 21 -29.02 21.32 18.44
C LYS A 21 -29.04 22.58 17.57
N ALA A 22 -27.89 23.23 17.41
CA ALA A 22 -27.74 24.38 16.54
C ALA A 22 -28.20 23.99 15.11
N GLN A 23 -29.23 24.66 14.62
CA GLN A 23 -29.60 24.61 13.22
C GLN A 23 -28.43 25.17 12.41
N ALA A 24 -27.93 24.34 11.49
CA ALA A 24 -26.86 24.72 10.59
C ALA A 24 -27.26 25.98 9.80
N ALA A 25 -26.43 27.02 9.94
CA ALA A 25 -26.48 28.18 9.09
C ALA A 25 -26.34 27.76 7.61
N GLN A 26 -27.14 28.38 6.76
CA GLN A 26 -27.16 28.12 5.33
C GLN A 26 -25.80 28.40 4.68
N PRO A 27 -25.34 27.56 3.73
CA PRO A 27 -24.17 27.88 2.95
C PRO A 27 -24.52 28.91 1.87
N ALA A 28 -23.79 30.03 1.91
CA ALA A 28 -23.73 30.99 0.83
C ALA A 28 -23.31 30.31 -0.49
N LYS A 29 -23.92 30.76 -1.59
CA LYS A 29 -23.64 30.40 -2.99
C LYS A 29 -22.13 30.28 -3.25
N ALA A 30 -21.62 29.04 -3.28
CA ALA A 30 -20.41 28.71 -4.01
C ALA A 30 -20.83 28.07 -5.33
N LYS A 31 -20.56 28.78 -6.44
CA LYS A 31 -20.66 28.26 -7.81
C LYS A 31 -19.51 27.28 -8.03
N GLY A 32 -19.61 26.11 -7.39
CA GLY A 32 -18.68 25.01 -7.51
C GLY A 32 -19.37 23.87 -8.26
N LYS A 33 -18.82 23.52 -9.42
CA LYS A 33 -19.19 22.35 -10.22
C LYS A 33 -19.12 21.12 -9.30
N GLN A 34 -20.26 20.65 -8.79
CA GLN A 34 -20.35 19.39 -8.07
C GLN A 34 -19.90 18.29 -9.02
N LYS A 35 -18.65 17.84 -8.83
CA LYS A 35 -18.19 16.57 -9.35
C LYS A 35 -18.70 15.55 -8.33
N ASP A 36 -19.55 14.63 -8.78
CA ASP A 36 -20.09 13.53 -7.98
C ASP A 36 -19.02 12.97 -7.05
N ALA A 37 -19.21 13.20 -5.74
CA ALA A 37 -18.29 12.77 -4.70
C ALA A 37 -18.55 11.30 -4.39
N GLY A 38 -18.27 10.43 -5.38
CA GLY A 38 -17.96 9.04 -5.12
C GLY A 38 -16.64 8.92 -4.35
N PRO A 39 -16.35 7.75 -3.75
CA PRO A 39 -15.05 7.47 -3.16
C PRO A 39 -13.92 7.84 -4.14
N PRO A 40 -12.81 8.41 -3.66
CA PRO A 40 -11.71 8.81 -4.53
C PRO A 40 -11.20 7.59 -5.29
N LYS A 41 -11.11 7.70 -6.62
CA LYS A 41 -10.54 6.68 -7.49
C LYS A 41 -9.16 6.25 -6.98
N SER A 42 -8.81 4.98 -7.15
CA SER A 42 -7.47 4.51 -6.80
C SER A 42 -6.40 5.25 -7.59
N LYS A 43 -5.19 5.29 -7.01
CA LYS A 43 -4.01 5.90 -7.64
C LYS A 43 -3.68 5.24 -8.97
N ASP A 44 -3.96 3.96 -9.09
CA ASP A 44 -3.67 3.17 -10.30
C ASP A 44 -4.60 3.55 -11.45
N ILE A 45 -5.90 3.70 -11.18
CA ILE A 45 -6.85 4.20 -12.17
C ILE A 45 -6.44 5.60 -12.63
N LEU A 46 -6.07 6.49 -11.70
CA LEU A 46 -5.62 7.84 -12.05
C LEU A 46 -4.35 7.82 -12.91
N ARG A 47 -3.43 6.88 -12.64
CA ARG A 47 -2.22 6.69 -13.44
C ARG A 47 -2.55 6.20 -14.85
N LEU A 48 -3.44 5.23 -15.00
CA LEU A 48 -3.87 4.68 -16.30
C LEU A 48 -4.66 5.71 -17.10
N GLU A 49 -5.60 6.42 -16.47
CA GLU A 49 -6.39 7.49 -17.09
C GLU A 49 -5.47 8.60 -17.60
N LYS A 50 -4.50 9.04 -16.78
CA LYS A 50 -3.52 10.03 -17.20
C LYS A 50 -2.70 9.55 -18.40
N LEU A 51 -2.19 8.32 -18.37
CA LEU A 51 -1.41 7.75 -19.48
C LEU A 51 -2.24 7.70 -20.77
N ARG A 52 -3.49 7.25 -20.70
CA ARG A 52 -4.42 7.21 -21.82
C ARG A 52 -4.67 8.61 -22.38
N ASP A 53 -4.94 9.58 -21.52
CA ASP A 53 -5.23 10.94 -21.94
C ASP A 53 -3.99 11.61 -22.56
N ASP A 54 -2.80 11.36 -22.02
CA ASP A 54 -1.53 11.81 -22.59
C ASP A 54 -1.28 11.15 -23.96
N LEU A 55 -1.59 9.86 -24.10
CA LEU A 55 -1.51 9.15 -25.38
C LEU A 55 -2.53 9.66 -26.40
N ARG A 56 -3.70 10.14 -26.00
CA ARG A 56 -4.67 10.76 -26.92
C ARG A 56 -4.25 12.16 -27.36
N LYS A 57 -3.61 12.92 -26.48
CA LYS A 57 -3.23 14.32 -26.74
C LYS A 57 -1.92 14.48 -27.49
N ALA A 58 -0.90 13.71 -27.15
CA ALA A 58 0.40 13.86 -27.77
C ALA A 58 0.35 13.44 -29.25
N THR A 59 1.34 13.80 -30.04
CA THR A 59 1.53 13.28 -31.42
C THR A 59 2.50 12.10 -31.48
N GLY A 60 3.29 11.89 -30.42
CA GLY A 60 4.34 10.88 -30.37
C GLY A 60 5.70 11.35 -30.91
N THR A 61 5.76 12.55 -31.50
CA THR A 61 6.99 13.17 -32.02
C THR A 61 7.64 14.14 -31.03
N GLU A 62 6.93 14.48 -29.96
CA GLU A 62 7.45 15.41 -28.96
C GLU A 62 8.53 14.77 -28.10
N ARG A 63 9.58 15.53 -27.82
CA ARG A 63 10.62 15.13 -26.88
C ARG A 63 10.05 15.21 -25.46
N ASP A 64 10.49 14.31 -24.60
CA ASP A 64 10.13 14.36 -23.18
C ASP A 64 10.68 15.67 -22.58
N PRO A 65 9.86 16.51 -21.93
CA PRO A 65 10.32 17.73 -21.29
C PRO A 65 11.35 17.48 -20.18
N LYS A 66 11.40 16.27 -19.63
CA LYS A 66 12.40 15.85 -18.64
C LYS A 66 13.68 15.31 -19.29
N GLY A 67 13.78 15.34 -20.62
CA GLY A 67 14.92 14.84 -21.39
C GLY A 67 14.94 13.32 -21.61
N GLY A 68 13.94 12.59 -21.09
CA GLY A 68 13.91 11.13 -21.09
C GLY A 68 14.99 10.52 -20.19
N CYS A 69 15.00 9.20 -20.07
CA CYS A 69 16.03 8.51 -19.31
C CYS A 69 17.11 7.96 -20.23
N PHE A 70 18.35 8.42 -20.03
CA PHE A 70 19.57 7.78 -20.52
C PHE A 70 20.16 6.97 -19.37
N CYS A 71 19.90 5.66 -19.35
CA CYS A 71 20.18 4.83 -18.17
C CYS A 71 21.65 4.82 -17.74
N GLN A 72 22.63 5.19 -18.59
CA GLN A 72 24.07 5.23 -18.23
C GLN A 72 24.54 3.97 -17.48
N ALA A 73 24.16 2.79 -17.99
CA ALA A 73 24.40 1.48 -17.36
C ALA A 73 23.75 1.24 -15.97
N ARG A 74 22.80 2.08 -15.55
CA ARG A 74 21.92 1.80 -14.40
C ARG A 74 20.79 0.86 -14.81
N MET A 75 20.41 -0.02 -13.88
CA MET A 75 19.31 -0.96 -14.10
C MET A 75 17.98 -0.30 -13.78
N HIS A 76 17.07 -0.27 -14.75
CA HIS A 76 15.70 0.17 -14.55
C HIS A 76 14.76 -0.93 -15.07
N PRO A 77 13.53 -1.04 -14.52
CA PRO A 77 12.54 -1.91 -15.13
C PRO A 77 12.23 -1.45 -16.56
N LEU A 78 12.02 -2.41 -17.45
CA LEU A 78 11.65 -2.14 -18.84
C LEU A 78 10.29 -1.46 -18.89
N SER A 79 10.09 -0.59 -19.90
CA SER A 79 8.77 0.01 -20.14
C SER A 79 7.75 -1.10 -20.43
N PRO A 80 6.62 -1.17 -19.70
CA PRO A 80 5.63 -2.23 -19.89
C PRO A 80 4.91 -2.15 -21.23
N TYR A 81 4.85 -0.96 -21.84
CA TYR A 81 4.10 -0.72 -23.09
C TYR A 81 5.01 -0.63 -24.31
N THR A 82 6.22 -0.08 -24.16
CA THR A 82 7.16 0.13 -25.28
C THR A 82 8.60 -0.18 -24.86
N PRO A 83 8.97 -1.47 -24.67
CA PRO A 83 10.29 -1.84 -24.17
C PRO A 83 11.42 -1.61 -25.17
N ILE A 84 11.13 -1.48 -26.46
CA ILE A 84 12.13 -1.26 -27.52
C ILE A 84 11.64 -0.25 -28.54
N CYS A 85 12.55 0.62 -28.99
CA CYS A 85 12.30 1.52 -30.12
C CYS A 85 12.41 0.73 -31.43
N ARG A 86 11.33 0.68 -32.21
CA ARG A 86 11.31 -0.03 -33.51
C ARG A 86 12.16 0.60 -34.59
N ALA A 87 12.53 1.88 -34.45
CA ALA A 87 13.34 2.59 -35.44
C ALA A 87 14.84 2.37 -35.24
N CYS A 88 15.34 2.46 -34.00
CA CYS A 88 16.79 2.39 -33.72
C CYS A 88 17.19 1.25 -32.77
N GLY A 89 16.25 0.38 -32.36
CA GLY A 89 16.54 -0.76 -31.49
C GLY A 89 16.88 -0.41 -30.03
N LEU A 90 16.77 0.85 -29.62
CA LEU A 90 17.09 1.25 -28.25
C LEU A 90 16.10 0.61 -27.27
N VAL A 91 16.62 -0.07 -26.25
CA VAL A 91 15.83 -0.61 -25.13
C VAL A 91 15.45 0.52 -24.18
N LEU A 92 14.16 0.60 -23.82
CA LEU A 92 13.55 1.70 -23.10
C LEU A 92 13.04 1.23 -21.73
N CYS A 93 13.39 1.97 -20.68
CA CYS A 93 12.92 1.74 -19.32
C CYS A 93 11.57 2.42 -19.03
N GLU A 94 11.00 2.16 -17.85
CA GLU A 94 9.71 2.74 -17.42
C GLU A 94 9.66 4.27 -17.42
N LEU A 95 10.80 4.93 -17.21
CA LEU A 95 10.91 6.39 -17.18
C LEU A 95 10.69 7.00 -18.58
N ASN A 96 10.93 6.20 -19.61
CA ASN A 96 10.76 6.57 -20.99
C ASN A 96 9.30 6.28 -21.40
N LEU A 97 8.41 7.25 -21.17
CA LEU A 97 6.98 7.12 -21.41
C LEU A 97 6.61 6.98 -22.91
N PRO A 98 5.53 6.25 -23.26
CA PRO A 98 5.18 5.91 -24.64
C PRO A 98 4.65 7.09 -25.48
N GLN A 99 4.17 8.17 -24.85
CA GLN A 99 3.68 9.36 -25.54
C GLN A 99 4.79 10.24 -26.13
N PHE A 100 6.04 10.06 -25.72
CA PHE A 100 7.17 10.85 -26.19
C PHE A 100 8.01 10.10 -27.23
N ALA A 101 8.74 10.87 -28.03
CA ALA A 101 9.67 10.37 -29.03
C ALA A 101 10.83 9.57 -28.39
N CYS A 102 11.52 8.79 -29.21
CA CYS A 102 12.74 8.12 -28.79
C CYS A 102 13.82 9.15 -28.41
N PRO A 103 14.49 9.03 -27.25
CA PRO A 103 15.56 9.96 -26.86
C PRO A 103 16.77 9.90 -27.81
N HIS A 104 17.03 8.75 -28.42
CA HIS A 104 18.16 8.55 -29.34
C HIS A 104 17.87 9.03 -30.75
N CYS A 105 16.89 8.46 -31.45
CA CYS A 105 16.63 8.79 -32.86
C CYS A 105 15.56 9.86 -33.08
N GLY A 106 14.80 10.26 -32.06
CA GLY A 106 13.68 11.20 -32.20
C GLY A 106 12.45 10.66 -32.94
N ALA A 107 12.49 9.41 -33.40
CA ALA A 107 11.35 8.79 -34.05
C ALA A 107 10.20 8.53 -33.05
N ALA A 108 8.97 8.58 -33.57
CA ALA A 108 7.79 8.17 -32.82
C ALA A 108 7.91 6.68 -32.44
N ARG A 109 7.66 6.37 -31.16
CA ARG A 109 7.83 5.00 -30.64
C ARG A 109 6.69 4.08 -31.04
N LEU A 110 5.50 4.64 -31.17
CA LEU A 110 4.28 3.94 -31.53
C LEU A 110 3.83 4.39 -32.92
N VAL A 111 3.57 3.41 -33.78
CA VAL A 111 2.84 3.62 -35.03
C VAL A 111 1.40 4.03 -34.68
N PRO A 112 0.71 4.88 -35.46
CA PRO A 112 -0.65 5.32 -35.13
C PRO A 112 -1.62 4.19 -34.79
N ALA A 113 -1.60 3.07 -35.53
CA ALA A 113 -2.44 1.90 -35.25
C ALA A 113 -2.06 1.18 -33.94
N ALA A 114 -0.76 1.10 -33.61
CA ALA A 114 -0.32 0.52 -32.33
C ALA A 114 -0.71 1.42 -31.15
N ARG A 115 -0.79 2.74 -31.39
CA ARG A 115 -1.20 3.71 -30.40
C ARG A 115 -2.68 3.62 -30.07
N THR A 116 -3.53 3.50 -31.09
CA THR A 116 -4.98 3.28 -30.87
C THR A 116 -5.21 1.97 -30.14
N ALA A 117 -4.54 0.89 -30.56
CA ALA A 117 -4.62 -0.40 -29.88
C ALA A 117 -4.17 -0.32 -28.40
N LEU A 118 -3.14 0.47 -28.09
CA LEU A 118 -2.69 0.68 -26.72
C LEU A 118 -3.72 1.49 -25.91
N VAL A 119 -4.34 2.51 -26.50
CA VAL A 119 -5.41 3.28 -25.86
C VAL A 119 -6.60 2.37 -25.53
N ASP A 120 -6.99 1.50 -26.46
CA ASP A 120 -8.09 0.55 -26.25
C ASP A 120 -7.74 -0.46 -25.15
N ALA A 121 -6.51 -0.99 -25.15
CA ALA A 121 -6.02 -1.86 -24.08
C ALA A 121 -6.05 -1.16 -22.71
N LEU A 122 -5.65 0.12 -22.64
CA LEU A 122 -5.73 0.89 -21.39
C LEU A 122 -7.18 1.11 -20.94
N ASP A 123 -8.11 1.37 -21.86
CA ASP A 123 -9.53 1.51 -21.51
C ASP A 123 -10.12 0.18 -20.98
N THR A 124 -9.77 -0.96 -21.57
CA THR A 124 -10.16 -2.28 -21.02
C THR A 124 -9.57 -2.51 -19.63
N GLN A 125 -8.29 -2.19 -19.42
CA GLN A 125 -7.65 -2.32 -18.11
C GLN A 125 -8.29 -1.41 -17.06
N ILE A 126 -8.65 -0.18 -17.42
CA ILE A 126 -9.37 0.74 -16.54
C ILE A 126 -10.73 0.16 -16.16
N ALA A 127 -11.50 -0.34 -17.14
CA ALA A 127 -12.80 -0.96 -16.89
C ALA A 127 -12.69 -2.19 -15.96
N ASP A 128 -11.69 -3.05 -16.18
CA ASP A 128 -11.43 -4.22 -15.34
C ASP A 128 -11.05 -3.82 -13.90
N THR A 129 -10.19 -2.80 -13.74
CA THR A 129 -9.80 -2.31 -12.41
C THR A 129 -10.99 -1.72 -11.66
N LEU A 130 -11.84 -0.93 -12.32
CA LEU A 130 -13.07 -0.39 -11.75
C LEU A 130 -14.02 -1.51 -11.32
N ALA A 131 -14.24 -2.51 -12.18
CA ALA A 131 -15.10 -3.65 -11.86
C ALA A 131 -14.61 -4.44 -10.64
N ARG A 132 -13.29 -4.62 -10.50
CA ARG A 132 -12.69 -5.25 -9.32
C ARG A 132 -12.89 -4.43 -8.05
N GLU A 133 -12.66 -3.13 -8.12
CA GLU A 133 -12.86 -2.22 -6.97
C GLU A 133 -14.31 -2.14 -6.54
N ASP A 134 -15.25 -2.14 -7.48
CA ASP A 134 -16.68 -2.12 -7.17
C ASP A 134 -17.13 -3.46 -6.56
N ALA A 135 -16.61 -4.59 -7.06
CA ALA A 135 -16.87 -5.91 -6.48
C ALA A 135 -16.31 -6.04 -5.06
N GLU A 136 -15.09 -5.55 -4.81
CA GLU A 136 -14.48 -5.53 -3.47
C GLU A 136 -15.27 -4.63 -2.51
N ARG A 137 -15.71 -3.46 -2.97
CA ARG A 137 -16.59 -2.59 -2.19
C ARG A 137 -17.92 -3.27 -1.85
N ALA A 138 -18.55 -3.96 -2.81
CA ALA A 138 -19.79 -4.69 -2.56
C ALA A 138 -19.59 -5.82 -1.52
N ARG A 139 -18.48 -6.56 -1.59
CA ARG A 139 -18.12 -7.59 -0.60
C ARG A 139 -17.91 -6.99 0.78
N ALA A 140 -17.14 -5.91 0.89
CA ALA A 140 -16.89 -5.24 2.17
C ALA A 140 -18.19 -4.72 2.82
N VAL A 141 -19.13 -4.21 2.02
CA VAL A 141 -20.45 -3.78 2.53
C VAL A 141 -21.28 -4.97 3.02
N GLN A 142 -21.27 -6.10 2.30
CA GLN A 142 -21.96 -7.32 2.72
C GLN A 142 -21.37 -7.91 4.01
N GLU A 143 -20.04 -7.97 4.10
CA GLU A 143 -19.32 -8.43 5.29
C GLU A 143 -19.59 -7.51 6.50
N ALA A 144 -19.58 -6.19 6.32
CA ALA A 144 -19.91 -5.25 7.38
C ALA A 144 -21.36 -5.42 7.88
N ARG A 145 -22.32 -5.65 6.97
CA ARG A 145 -23.70 -5.95 7.34
C ARG A 145 -23.82 -7.29 8.07
N ALA A 146 -23.12 -8.31 7.59
CA ALA A 146 -23.08 -9.62 8.25
C ALA A 146 -22.48 -9.52 9.66
N ALA A 147 -21.39 -8.75 9.84
CA ALA A 147 -20.75 -8.54 11.14
C ALA A 147 -21.62 -7.73 12.12
N GLN A 148 -22.38 -6.74 11.65
CA GLN A 148 -23.32 -5.97 12.48
C GLN A 148 -24.55 -6.80 12.88
N GLY A 149 -25.01 -7.71 12.02
CA GLY A 149 -26.08 -8.65 12.31
C GLY A 149 -25.64 -9.90 13.06
N ALA A 150 -24.33 -10.17 13.10
CA ALA A 150 -23.77 -11.30 13.84
C ALA A 150 -23.74 -10.98 15.34
N PHE A 151 -24.59 -11.68 16.08
CA PHE A 151 -24.43 -11.78 17.52
C PHE A 151 -23.01 -12.28 17.81
N PRO A 152 -22.23 -11.67 18.73
CA PRO A 152 -20.87 -12.10 19.03
C PRO A 152 -20.91 -13.57 19.45
N THR A 153 -20.48 -14.46 18.56
CA THR A 153 -20.49 -15.90 18.81
C THR A 153 -19.40 -16.23 19.81
N LEU A 154 -19.80 -16.50 21.05
CA LEU A 154 -18.96 -16.99 22.16
C LEU A 154 -18.52 -18.47 21.95
N SER A 155 -18.19 -18.88 20.72
CA SER A 155 -17.86 -20.27 20.42
C SER A 155 -16.64 -20.37 19.51
N ALA A 156 -15.50 -19.89 20.01
CA ALA A 156 -14.18 -20.26 19.51
C ALA A 156 -13.39 -21.13 20.50
N SER A 157 -14.05 -21.67 21.55
CA SER A 157 -13.47 -22.70 22.43
C SER A 157 -14.13 -24.08 22.29
N ALA A 158 -15.18 -24.25 21.47
CA ALA A 158 -15.89 -25.54 21.39
C ALA A 158 -15.48 -26.44 20.21
N SER A 159 -14.72 -25.94 19.24
CA SER A 159 -14.44 -26.71 17.99
C SER A 159 -13.10 -27.45 17.97
N ALA A 160 -12.35 -27.43 19.08
CA ALA A 160 -11.13 -28.25 19.23
C ALA A 160 -11.33 -29.49 20.12
N ALA A 161 -12.55 -29.75 20.61
CA ALA A 161 -12.84 -30.83 21.57
C ALA A 161 -13.73 -31.96 21.01
N ALA A 162 -14.00 -32.00 19.71
CA ALA A 162 -14.71 -33.12 19.08
C ALA A 162 -13.75 -34.23 18.65
N SER A 163 -12.95 -34.74 19.59
CA SER A 163 -12.28 -36.04 19.48
C SER A 163 -11.81 -36.48 20.86
N ARG A 164 -12.35 -37.63 21.31
CA ARG A 164 -12.04 -38.39 22.52
C ARG A 164 -12.95 -38.10 23.73
N ALA A 165 -14.07 -38.81 23.71
CA ALA A 165 -14.66 -39.37 24.91
C ALA A 165 -13.61 -40.22 25.67
N SER A 166 -13.39 -39.92 26.95
CA SER A 166 -13.16 -40.89 28.05
C SER A 166 -12.92 -40.15 29.38
N THR A 167 -13.73 -40.50 30.38
CA THR A 167 -13.52 -40.46 31.85
C THR A 167 -13.40 -39.14 32.62
N PRO A 168 -14.07 -39.02 33.79
CA PRO A 168 -13.98 -37.86 34.69
C PRO A 168 -12.85 -38.06 35.73
N GLY A 169 -11.99 -37.06 35.88
CA GLY A 169 -11.04 -36.94 36.98
C GLY A 169 -11.02 -35.50 37.49
N PRO A 170 -11.00 -35.25 38.82
CA PRO A 170 -10.96 -33.90 39.38
C PRO A 170 -9.50 -33.47 39.45
N GLY A 171 -9.02 -32.77 38.41
CA GLY A 171 -7.74 -32.08 38.40
C GLY A 171 -7.97 -30.57 38.30
N PRO A 172 -7.32 -29.73 39.13
CA PRO A 172 -7.42 -28.28 39.00
C PRO A 172 -6.47 -27.82 37.89
N ASP A 173 -7.01 -27.50 36.72
CA ASP A 173 -6.23 -26.90 35.64
C ASP A 173 -5.98 -25.39 35.88
N PRO A 174 -4.83 -24.86 35.43
CA PRO A 174 -4.34 -23.53 35.75
C PRO A 174 -5.08 -22.45 34.94
N HIS A 175 -5.65 -21.47 35.64
CA HIS A 175 -6.22 -20.26 35.03
C HIS A 175 -5.15 -19.42 34.31
N PRO A 176 -5.47 -18.78 33.16
CA PRO A 176 -4.57 -17.83 32.52
C PRO A 176 -4.40 -16.58 33.40
N ALA A 177 -3.22 -16.43 34.00
CA ALA A 177 -2.84 -15.25 34.76
C ALA A 177 -2.79 -14.02 33.83
N ASN A 178 -3.44 -12.93 34.25
CA ASN A 178 -3.54 -11.60 33.63
C ASN A 178 -4.83 -11.27 32.84
N GLN A 179 -6.00 -11.76 33.29
CA GLN A 179 -7.25 -11.05 33.00
C GLN A 179 -7.51 -9.98 34.08
N THR A 180 -7.52 -8.71 33.67
CA THR A 180 -7.98 -7.61 34.51
C THR A 180 -9.51 -7.62 34.52
N HIS A 181 -10.09 -8.18 35.59
CA HIS A 181 -11.54 -8.23 35.70
C HIS A 181 -12.08 -6.85 36.10
N LYS A 182 -12.90 -6.26 35.21
CA LYS A 182 -13.68 -5.07 35.50
C LYS A 182 -15.02 -5.50 36.06
N VAL A 183 -15.23 -5.30 37.36
CA VAL A 183 -16.49 -5.63 38.03
C VAL A 183 -17.39 -4.40 38.02
N LEU A 184 -18.53 -4.52 37.35
CA LEU A 184 -19.58 -3.51 37.38
C LEU A 184 -20.54 -3.85 38.52
N SER A 185 -20.51 -3.07 39.60
CA SER A 185 -21.45 -3.21 40.71
C SER A 185 -22.52 -2.13 40.65
N LEU A 186 -23.78 -2.54 40.76
CA LEU A 186 -24.92 -1.63 40.83
C LEU A 186 -25.27 -1.39 42.29
N ASN A 187 -25.16 -0.15 42.74
CA ASN A 187 -25.48 0.19 44.12
C ASN A 187 -27.01 0.28 44.28
N PRO A 188 -27.66 -0.58 45.08
CA PRO A 188 -29.12 -0.70 45.11
C PRO A 188 -29.82 0.55 45.68
N LYS A 189 -29.11 1.37 46.47
CA LYS A 189 -29.66 2.62 47.03
C LYS A 189 -29.61 3.80 46.08
N THR A 190 -28.64 3.84 45.16
CA THR A 190 -28.45 4.98 44.25
C THR A 190 -28.69 4.65 42.79
N LYS A 191 -28.93 3.37 42.45
CA LYS A 191 -29.10 2.83 41.09
C LYS A 191 -27.97 3.23 40.12
N ARG A 192 -26.81 3.65 40.65
CA ARG A 192 -25.65 4.04 39.87
C ARG A 192 -24.71 2.84 39.71
N VAL A 193 -24.22 2.65 38.49
CA VAL A 193 -23.23 1.63 38.14
C VAL A 193 -21.86 2.15 38.56
N LYS A 194 -21.15 1.41 39.41
CA LYS A 194 -19.77 1.68 39.81
C LYS A 194 -18.87 0.63 39.17
N VAL A 195 -17.82 1.07 38.48
CA VAL A 195 -16.85 0.18 37.84
C VAL A 195 -15.63 0.08 38.75
N GLU A 196 -15.37 -1.09 39.31
CA GLU A 196 -14.18 -1.35 40.13
C GLU A 196 -13.24 -2.26 39.34
N SER A 197 -12.01 -1.80 39.14
CA SER A 197 -10.97 -2.51 38.39
C SER A 197 -9.96 -3.05 39.40
N TYR A 198 -9.87 -4.36 39.54
CA TYR A 198 -8.85 -4.98 40.39
C TYR A 198 -7.67 -5.46 39.52
N THR A 199 -6.50 -4.90 39.79
CA THR A 199 -5.22 -5.33 39.21
C THR A 199 -4.37 -5.87 40.37
N PRO A 200 -3.92 -7.13 40.37
CA PRO A 200 -3.04 -7.64 41.42
C PRO A 200 -1.66 -6.95 41.34
N PRO A 201 -1.01 -6.63 42.48
CA PRO A 201 0.35 -6.09 42.48
C PRO A 201 1.36 -7.18 42.11
N ALA A 202 2.03 -7.02 40.98
CA ALA A 202 3.19 -7.84 40.62
C ALA A 202 4.38 -7.47 41.52
N GLY A 203 4.97 -8.48 42.16
CA GLY A 203 6.14 -8.36 43.02
C GLY A 203 7.38 -7.84 42.28
N ALA A 204 8.23 -7.15 43.03
CA ALA A 204 9.41 -6.43 42.57
C ALA A 204 10.52 -7.33 42.01
N ALA A 205 11.07 -6.96 40.86
CA ALA A 205 12.49 -7.12 40.51
C ALA A 205 12.91 -6.10 39.42
N VAL A 206 13.60 -5.05 39.88
CA VAL A 206 14.76 -4.36 39.30
C VAL A 206 14.86 -4.24 37.76
N SER A 207 14.75 -3.02 37.22
CA SER A 207 15.93 -2.23 36.80
C SER A 207 15.50 -0.95 36.05
N GLY A 208 16.32 0.09 36.17
CA GLY A 208 15.94 1.50 36.05
C GLY A 208 15.50 1.98 34.65
N SER A 209 14.57 2.93 34.66
CA SER A 209 14.31 3.85 33.54
C SER A 209 14.45 5.29 34.04
N ARG A 210 15.60 5.91 33.78
CA ARG A 210 15.76 7.36 33.77
C ARG A 210 16.41 7.77 32.46
N ALA A 211 15.73 8.69 31.77
CA ALA A 211 16.20 9.56 30.69
C ALA A 211 16.59 8.91 29.34
N ALA A 212 15.68 8.97 28.36
CA ALA A 212 16.03 9.01 26.93
C ALA A 212 14.87 9.52 26.06
N SER A 213 14.39 10.74 26.34
CA SER A 213 13.44 11.45 25.47
C SER A 213 14.22 12.43 24.58
N LYS A 214 14.96 11.93 23.57
CA LYS A 214 15.46 12.80 22.48
C LYS A 214 16.00 12.11 21.21
N GLU A 215 15.97 10.79 21.06
CA GLU A 215 16.50 10.13 19.85
C GLU A 215 15.44 9.62 18.86
N LYS A 216 14.15 9.63 19.23
CA LYS A 216 13.09 9.04 18.39
C LYS A 216 12.57 9.92 17.23
N GLU A 217 12.98 11.18 17.15
CA GLU A 217 12.63 12.04 15.99
C GLU A 217 13.65 11.96 14.84
N LYS A 218 14.92 11.63 15.12
CA LYS A 218 15.97 11.56 14.08
C LYS A 218 15.91 10.28 13.25
N GLU A 219 15.34 9.21 13.81
CA GLU A 219 15.19 7.91 13.12
C GLU A 219 13.98 7.89 12.17
N LYS A 220 12.93 8.66 12.48
CA LYS A 220 11.72 8.76 11.65
C LYS A 220 11.90 9.67 10.43
N GLU A 221 12.85 10.60 10.49
CA GLU A 221 13.22 11.47 9.35
C GLU A 221 14.17 10.75 8.37
N LYS A 222 15.09 9.91 8.87
CA LYS A 222 15.98 9.09 8.02
C LYS A 222 15.24 7.96 7.29
N ALA A 223 14.18 7.40 7.90
CA ALA A 223 13.32 6.39 7.26
C ALA A 223 12.41 6.97 6.16
N LYS A 224 12.17 8.29 6.15
CA LYS A 224 11.32 8.94 5.13
C LYS A 224 12.11 9.42 3.90
N GLN A 225 13.43 9.56 4.00
CA GLN A 225 14.31 9.87 2.87
C GLN A 225 14.84 8.62 2.13
N ALA A 226 14.85 7.45 2.77
CA ALA A 226 15.24 6.19 2.14
C ALA A 226 14.16 5.55 1.24
N ALA A 227 12.93 6.08 1.25
CA ALA A 227 11.81 5.56 0.48
C ALA A 227 11.62 6.23 -0.90
N ALA A 228 12.53 7.12 -1.32
CA ALA A 228 12.36 7.94 -2.51
C ALA A 228 13.44 7.76 -3.60
N GLU A 229 14.47 6.97 -3.37
CA GLU A 229 15.42 6.61 -4.43
C GLU A 229 15.54 5.09 -4.50
N PRO A 230 15.11 4.43 -5.59
CA PRO A 230 15.33 3.00 -5.73
C PRO A 230 16.85 2.77 -5.70
N GLU A 231 17.32 1.99 -4.74
CA GLU A 231 18.73 1.62 -4.60
C GLU A 231 19.14 0.84 -5.86
N TYR A 232 19.75 1.55 -6.81
CA TYR A 232 20.23 0.98 -8.05
C TYR A 232 21.38 0.04 -7.73
N ARG A 233 21.09 -1.26 -7.64
CA ARG A 233 22.11 -2.32 -7.54
C ARG A 233 23.07 -2.18 -8.72
N ARG A 234 24.24 -1.58 -8.49
CA ARG A 234 25.27 -1.49 -9.53
C ARG A 234 25.73 -2.90 -9.86
N VAL A 235 25.73 -3.24 -11.14
CA VAL A 235 26.35 -4.48 -11.62
C VAL A 235 27.82 -4.41 -11.19
N PRO A 236 28.36 -5.42 -10.48
CA PRO A 236 29.76 -5.44 -10.12
C PRO A 236 30.60 -5.35 -11.40
N ALA A 237 31.77 -4.71 -11.30
CA ALA A 237 32.69 -4.65 -12.42
C ALA A 237 32.96 -6.09 -12.92
N PRO A 238 33.01 -6.32 -14.24
CA PRO A 238 33.35 -7.62 -14.76
C PRO A 238 34.70 -8.06 -14.18
N PRO A 239 34.89 -9.36 -13.89
CA PRO A 239 36.17 -9.85 -13.39
C PRO A 239 37.28 -9.48 -14.37
N SER A 240 38.42 -9.01 -13.84
CA SER A 240 39.58 -8.61 -14.65
C SER A 240 40.17 -9.77 -15.45
N GLU A 241 39.93 -10.99 -15.01
CA GLU A 241 40.35 -12.22 -15.67
C GLU A 241 39.20 -12.81 -16.47
N VAL A 242 39.16 -12.49 -17.77
CA VAL A 242 38.33 -13.23 -18.72
C VAL A 242 39.08 -14.52 -19.05
N VAL A 243 38.49 -15.68 -18.75
CA VAL A 243 39.02 -16.98 -19.19
C VAL A 243 38.92 -17.05 -20.71
N VAL A 244 39.98 -16.64 -21.39
CA VAL A 244 40.14 -16.79 -22.84
C VAL A 244 40.65 -18.20 -23.10
N SER A 245 39.96 -18.93 -23.97
CA SER A 245 40.44 -20.23 -24.47
C SER A 245 41.75 -20.02 -25.22
N ARG A 246 42.84 -20.66 -24.76
CA ARG A 246 44.14 -20.63 -25.46
C ARG A 246 44.20 -21.57 -26.67
N THR A 247 43.21 -22.45 -26.81
CA THR A 247 43.11 -23.40 -27.92
C THR A 247 42.70 -22.67 -29.20
N GLN A 248 43.45 -22.88 -30.28
CA GLN A 248 43.04 -22.36 -31.59
C GLN A 248 41.74 -23.03 -32.05
N PRO A 249 40.81 -22.28 -32.69
CA PRO A 249 39.63 -22.85 -33.31
C PRO A 249 40.06 -23.83 -34.41
N ASP A 250 39.45 -25.01 -34.42
CA ASP A 250 39.61 -25.94 -35.53
C ASP A 250 39.00 -25.35 -36.80
N ALA A 251 39.75 -25.36 -37.91
CA ALA A 251 39.29 -24.87 -39.21
C ALA A 251 38.08 -25.65 -39.74
N GLN A 252 37.94 -26.93 -39.38
CA GLN A 252 36.79 -27.76 -39.76
C GLN A 252 35.55 -27.48 -38.91
N ARG A 253 35.71 -26.90 -37.71
CA ARG A 253 34.62 -26.53 -36.80
C ARG A 253 34.91 -25.19 -36.12
N PRO A 254 34.81 -24.07 -36.86
CA PRO A 254 35.10 -22.74 -36.32
C PRO A 254 34.14 -22.33 -35.18
N TRP A 255 32.97 -22.99 -35.11
CA TRP A 255 31.95 -22.77 -34.09
C TRP A 255 32.00 -23.75 -32.91
N ALA A 256 33.04 -24.61 -32.83
CA ALA A 256 33.19 -25.53 -31.71
C ALA A 256 33.50 -24.78 -30.41
N ASN A 257 32.88 -25.20 -29.31
CA ASN A 257 33.14 -24.63 -27.99
C ASN A 257 34.51 -25.11 -27.47
N VAL A 258 35.53 -24.27 -27.67
CA VAL A 258 36.90 -24.52 -27.21
C VAL A 258 37.10 -24.38 -25.69
N ARG A 259 36.04 -24.05 -24.92
CA ARG A 259 36.12 -23.87 -23.46
C ARG A 259 35.91 -25.15 -22.65
N GLY A 260 35.95 -26.33 -23.29
CA GLY A 260 35.92 -27.64 -22.61
C GLY A 260 34.57 -28.05 -22.02
N LEU A 261 33.51 -27.23 -22.21
CA LEU A 261 32.15 -27.60 -21.86
C LEU A 261 31.52 -28.31 -23.07
N ASN A 262 31.73 -29.62 -23.14
CA ASN A 262 31.09 -30.50 -24.13
C ASN A 262 29.61 -30.66 -23.78
N VAL A 263 28.80 -29.63 -24.09
CA VAL A 263 27.34 -29.71 -23.93
C VAL A 263 26.82 -30.63 -25.03
N THR A 264 26.44 -31.85 -24.65
CA THR A 264 25.78 -32.80 -25.56
C THR A 264 24.28 -32.56 -25.48
N TYR A 265 23.64 -32.27 -26.62
CA TYR A 265 22.19 -32.14 -26.66
C TYR A 265 21.55 -33.49 -26.36
N VAL A 266 20.74 -33.55 -25.30
CA VAL A 266 19.89 -34.70 -24.98
C VAL A 266 18.47 -34.36 -25.44
N PRO A 267 17.92 -35.03 -26.47
CA PRO A 267 16.55 -34.78 -26.90
C PRO A 267 15.56 -35.15 -25.79
N PRO A 268 14.43 -34.44 -25.65
CA PRO A 268 13.39 -34.80 -24.69
C PRO A 268 12.81 -36.17 -25.02
N SER A 269 12.57 -37.00 -24.00
CA SER A 269 11.90 -38.29 -24.14
C SER A 269 10.49 -38.05 -24.69
N ARG A 270 10.12 -38.75 -25.79
CA ARG A 270 8.75 -38.72 -26.30
C ARG A 270 7.81 -39.30 -25.23
N ALA A 271 6.88 -38.49 -24.74
CA ALA A 271 5.76 -38.89 -23.91
C ALA A 271 4.50 -39.02 -24.80
#